data_AF-A0A2D8XLV2-F1
#
_entry.id   AF-A0A2D8XLV2-F1
#
_cell.length_a   1.000
_cell.length_b   1.000
_cell.length_c   1.000
_cell.angle_alpha   90.00
_cell.angle_beta   90.00
_cell.angle_gamma   90.00
#
_symmetry.space_group_name_H-M   'P 1'
#
loop_
_entity.id
_entity.type
_entity.pdbx_description
1 polymer ?
#
loop_
_entity_poly.entity_id
_entity_poly.type
_entity_poly.pdbx_seq_one_letter_code
_entity_poly.pdbx_strand_id
1 'polypeptide(L)'
;MTLGKNTITGRFNADQDSVMKVIRKPRFVDNAVRHGEYTKTSAGFVVNAPTQSDFMPTTEKRYKLIEEEDTIRLLHNPTESARYEGALFLDGDKMTTASTLPALVVGAEDNDQALVVSQIQDATKGTRFRLENLKGRSLHSMGFTNKTIHFAQKVGVGLRTSDLAHRVAKANTSSINGVRSRTPSLTFLAQDFLGVDAYSALRYLSKHDGYSPKSDRFGNVCYFPQNHIEREYFVGENRVLGGTIEDRNENTPNRVVVRGKRIANNKENVVQVDDFGRQQDGINEVPGGIHAPTAITKASAKVIGQRMLKMAKNATGSRRLVNVASASHMHPGDMVSYQTRSDNERYVVLGSKLNLNEKTTELHVNSVDVTLEDVLQRFQEIDVAGSSDANEERNRQFSVEEFSTSFGFKVKVTWKLSERVDMNRGVGYTIGLNRRNTINGTKQLQSTGVLINNGGGYAIGTTSFTVDGTNATSAFGTDNQAVYTANGNKLGHIHLASVASTTVVIKSASVHKVDDDEELFLLSSASFAEELNSHLKIGSVHSYFLGNRRG
;
A
#
# COMPACT_ATOMS: atom_id res chain seq x y z
N MET A 1 -23.29 63.81 51.93
CA MET A 1 -23.32 62.72 50.93
C MET A 1 -23.43 63.36 49.56
N THR A 2 -22.32 63.49 48.84
CA THR A 2 -22.28 64.00 47.46
C THR A 2 -21.00 63.48 46.81
N LEU A 3 -21.16 62.76 45.70
CA LEU A 3 -20.07 62.22 44.88
C LEU A 3 -19.30 63.37 44.20
N GLY A 4 -17.99 63.43 44.43
CA GLY A 4 -17.05 64.20 43.61
C GLY A 4 -16.48 63.31 42.50
N LYS A 5 -16.84 63.61 41.25
CA LYS A 5 -16.22 63.03 40.05
C LYS A 5 -14.73 63.35 40.02
N ASN A 6 -13.87 62.34 39.90
CA ASN A 6 -12.46 62.53 39.58
C ASN A 6 -12.29 62.55 38.06
N THR A 7 -12.04 63.73 37.50
CA THR A 7 -11.88 64.03 36.07
C THR A 7 -10.42 64.02 35.63
N ILE A 8 -9.71 62.92 35.89
CA ILE A 8 -8.37 62.71 35.34
C ILE A 8 -8.37 61.39 34.57
N THR A 9 -8.66 61.49 33.28
CA THR A 9 -8.36 60.48 32.27
C THR A 9 -6.84 60.32 32.23
N GLY A 10 -6.34 59.27 32.89
CA GLY A 10 -4.98 58.80 32.64
C GLY A 10 -4.85 58.50 31.15
N ARG A 11 -3.82 59.08 30.52
CA ARG A 11 -3.43 58.75 29.14
C ARG A 11 -3.09 57.26 29.09
N PHE A 12 -4.08 56.44 28.73
CA PHE A 12 -3.81 55.10 28.22
C PHE A 12 -3.06 55.29 26.90
N ASN A 13 -1.79 54.93 26.94
CA ASN A 13 -0.85 55.10 25.85
C ASN A 13 -1.34 54.26 24.65
N ALA A 14 -1.47 54.88 23.48
CA ALA A 14 -1.80 54.20 22.22
C ALA A 14 -0.77 53.12 21.83
N ASP A 15 0.36 53.08 22.54
CA ASP A 15 1.40 52.05 22.42
C ASP A 15 0.90 50.66 22.85
N GLN A 16 -0.09 50.54 23.74
CA GLN A 16 -0.59 49.24 24.18
C GLN A 16 -1.34 48.49 23.07
N ASP A 17 -2.00 49.22 22.15
CA ASP A 17 -2.63 48.63 20.96
C ASP A 17 -1.61 48.16 19.92
N SER A 18 -0.39 48.72 19.93
CA SER A 18 0.70 48.22 19.07
C SER A 18 1.26 46.90 19.61
N VAL A 19 1.40 46.77 20.93
CA VAL A 19 1.89 45.54 21.60
C VAL A 19 0.84 44.43 21.52
N MET A 20 -0.45 44.77 21.65
CA MET A 20 -1.57 43.81 21.53
C MET A 20 -1.81 43.34 20.08
N LYS A 21 -1.32 44.07 19.06
CA LYS A 21 -1.31 43.59 17.66
C LYS A 21 -0.18 42.60 17.36
N VAL A 22 0.88 42.56 18.18
CA VAL A 22 2.01 41.61 18.04
C VAL A 22 1.75 40.29 18.76
N ILE A 23 0.84 40.27 19.74
CA ILE A 23 0.31 39.01 20.28
C ILE A 23 -0.63 38.42 19.24
N ARG A 24 -0.07 37.60 18.34
CA ARG A 24 -0.87 36.69 17.52
C ARG A 24 -1.88 36.01 18.44
N LYS A 25 -3.18 36.11 18.09
CA LYS A 25 -4.19 35.20 18.66
C LYS A 25 -3.57 33.80 18.68
N PRO A 26 -3.65 33.03 19.77
CA PRO A 26 -3.31 31.63 19.70
C PRO A 26 -4.20 31.04 18.61
N ARG A 27 -3.62 30.80 17.43
CA ARG A 27 -4.17 29.82 16.53
C ARG A 27 -3.92 28.53 17.26
N PHE A 28 -4.91 28.07 18.00
CA PHE A 28 -5.12 26.64 18.13
C PHE A 28 -5.15 26.15 16.68
N VAL A 29 -4.01 25.62 16.22
CA VAL A 29 -4.03 24.73 15.06
C VAL A 29 -4.85 23.57 15.58
N ASP A 30 -6.12 23.60 15.22
CA ASP A 30 -7.11 22.59 15.51
C ASP A 30 -6.71 21.34 14.72
N ASN A 31 -5.67 20.68 15.21
CA ASN A 31 -5.33 19.30 14.98
C ASN A 31 -5.19 18.70 16.37
N ALA A 32 -6.30 18.71 17.13
CA ALA A 32 -6.43 17.80 18.26
C ALA A 32 -6.38 16.39 17.69
N VAL A 33 -5.17 15.88 17.46
CA VAL A 33 -4.90 14.47 17.34
C VAL A 33 -5.34 13.92 18.69
N ARG A 34 -6.57 13.42 18.76
CA ARG A 34 -7.08 12.69 19.91
C ARG A 34 -6.32 11.36 19.94
N HIS A 35 -5.12 11.39 20.49
CA HIS A 35 -4.50 10.18 20.98
C HIS A 35 -5.39 9.65 22.09
N GLY A 36 -5.49 8.34 22.15
CA GLY A 36 -6.04 7.66 23.29
C GLY A 36 -5.19 6.43 23.49
N GLU A 37 -4.56 6.26 24.66
CA GLU A 37 -3.92 5.00 24.97
C GLU A 37 -5.04 3.98 25.20
N TYR A 38 -5.15 3.00 24.31
CA TYR A 38 -6.16 1.95 24.40
C TYR A 38 -5.66 0.86 25.33
N THR A 39 -6.09 0.89 26.58
CA THR A 39 -5.78 -0.18 27.53
C THR A 39 -6.86 -1.24 27.44
N LYS A 40 -6.45 -2.50 27.16
CA LYS A 40 -7.37 -3.64 27.17
C LYS A 40 -7.72 -3.97 28.62
N THR A 41 -9.00 -3.86 28.98
CA THR A 41 -9.53 -4.31 30.27
C THR A 41 -10.39 -5.55 30.06
N SER A 42 -10.78 -6.21 31.14
CA SER A 42 -11.71 -7.36 31.09
C SER A 42 -13.07 -7.00 30.47
N ALA A 43 -13.46 -5.72 30.51
CA ALA A 43 -14.71 -5.20 29.98
C ALA A 43 -14.61 -4.61 28.55
N GLY A 44 -13.42 -4.59 27.93
CA GLY A 44 -13.23 -4.04 26.58
C GLY A 44 -11.96 -3.20 26.46
N PHE A 45 -12.08 -2.03 25.81
CA PHE A 45 -10.97 -1.09 25.66
C PHE A 45 -11.32 0.23 26.36
N VAL A 46 -10.43 0.71 27.22
CA VAL A 46 -10.51 2.03 27.83
C VAL A 46 -9.56 2.96 27.07
N VAL A 47 -10.02 4.17 26.78
CA VAL A 47 -9.26 5.19 26.05
C VAL A 47 -8.77 6.24 27.05
N ASN A 48 -7.48 6.22 27.38
CA ASN A 48 -6.91 7.25 28.25
C ASN A 48 -6.57 8.49 27.42
N ALA A 49 -7.08 9.65 27.83
CA ALA A 49 -6.69 10.92 27.21
C ALA A 49 -5.20 11.19 27.49
N PRO A 50 -4.46 11.74 26.51
CA PRO A 50 -3.06 12.03 26.69
C PRO A 50 -2.93 13.20 27.67
N THR A 51 -1.87 13.12 28.46
CA THR A 51 -1.47 14.15 29.40
C THR A 51 -0.49 15.12 28.74
N GLN A 52 -0.32 16.30 29.34
CA GLN A 52 0.65 17.29 28.84
C GLN A 52 2.08 16.74 28.84
N SER A 53 2.40 15.75 29.68
CA SER A 53 3.70 15.07 29.67
C SER A 53 3.94 14.18 28.45
N ASP A 54 2.90 13.81 27.69
CA ASP A 54 3.04 12.96 26.50
C ASP A 54 3.57 13.73 25.28
N PHE A 55 3.47 15.07 25.31
CA PHE A 55 3.88 15.95 24.21
C PHE A 55 4.75 17.10 24.73
N MET A 56 5.92 17.28 24.14
CA MET A 56 6.71 18.49 24.33
C MET A 56 6.24 19.55 23.32
N PRO A 57 5.55 20.62 23.75
CA PRO A 57 5.10 21.67 22.83
C PRO A 57 6.31 22.33 22.17
N THR A 58 6.28 22.43 20.85
CA THR A 58 7.32 23.14 20.10
C THR A 58 7.12 24.64 20.31
N THR A 59 8.06 25.28 21.00
CA THR A 59 8.01 26.73 21.22
C THR A 59 8.39 27.48 19.95
N GLU A 60 7.82 28.67 19.71
CA GLU A 60 8.23 29.55 18.59
C GLU A 60 9.67 30.09 18.75
N LYS A 61 10.30 29.88 19.93
CA LYS A 61 11.65 30.36 20.22
C LYS A 61 12.67 29.68 19.30
N ARG A 62 13.53 30.50 18.70
CA ARG A 62 14.64 30.06 17.85
C ARG A 62 15.96 30.36 18.52
N TYR A 63 16.89 29.43 18.38
CA TYR A 63 18.23 29.51 18.93
C TYR A 63 19.26 29.49 17.81
N LYS A 64 20.36 30.20 18.01
CA LYS A 64 21.51 30.17 17.13
C LYS A 64 22.36 28.95 17.45
N LEU A 65 22.71 28.17 16.43
CA LEU A 65 23.58 27.02 16.54
C LEU A 65 25.02 27.42 16.19
N ILE A 66 25.96 27.02 17.03
CA ILE A 66 27.40 27.08 16.78
C ILE A 66 27.94 25.66 16.89
N GLU A 67 28.59 25.21 15.82
CA GLU A 67 29.28 23.93 15.77
C GLU A 67 30.62 24.00 16.52
N GLU A 68 30.91 22.96 17.29
CA GLU A 68 32.21 22.71 17.95
C GLU A 68 32.69 21.29 17.57
N GLU A 69 33.80 20.81 18.12
CA GLU A 69 34.47 19.58 17.64
C GLU A 69 33.61 18.31 17.76
N ASP A 70 33.04 18.04 18.94
CA ASP A 70 32.15 16.90 19.21
C ASP A 70 30.81 17.33 19.85
N THR A 71 30.61 18.64 19.97
CA THR A 71 29.44 19.25 20.58
C THR A 71 28.86 20.36 19.71
N ILE A 72 27.61 20.72 19.98
CA ILE A 72 26.98 21.92 19.47
C ILE A 72 26.68 22.85 20.64
N ARG A 73 26.86 24.14 20.44
CA ARG A 73 26.51 25.17 21.41
C ARG A 73 25.35 25.99 20.87
N LEU A 74 24.30 26.08 21.68
CA LEU A 74 23.09 26.80 21.32
C LEU A 74 22.99 28.09 22.15
N LEU A 75 22.68 29.19 21.47
CA LEU A 75 22.60 30.54 22.05
C LEU A 75 21.24 31.17 21.76
N HIS A 76 20.81 32.09 22.60
CA HIS A 76 19.66 32.95 22.30
C HIS A 76 19.99 33.86 21.10
N ASN A 77 19.01 34.11 20.24
CA ASN A 77 19.15 35.11 19.19
C ASN A 77 19.17 36.50 19.84
N PRO A 78 20.25 37.28 19.69
CA PRO A 78 20.30 38.62 20.27
C PRO A 78 19.26 39.51 19.60
N THR A 79 18.42 40.16 20.38
CA THR A 79 17.56 41.26 19.92
C THR A 79 18.20 42.59 20.30
N GLU A 80 17.84 43.68 19.61
CA GLU A 80 18.38 45.02 19.90
C GLU A 80 18.14 45.44 21.37
N SER A 81 17.09 44.91 21.99
CA SER A 81 16.65 45.24 23.35
C SER A 81 17.02 44.21 24.43
N ALA A 82 17.55 43.02 24.09
CA ALA A 82 18.00 42.04 25.08
C ALA A 82 19.14 41.13 24.56
N ARG A 83 20.25 41.09 25.31
CA ARG A 83 21.42 40.23 25.04
C ARG A 83 21.64 39.22 26.15
N TYR A 84 20.70 38.30 26.33
CA TYR A 84 20.85 37.22 27.30
C TYR A 84 21.78 36.13 26.74
N GLU A 85 22.94 35.94 27.36
CA GLU A 85 23.94 34.94 26.97
C GLU A 85 23.93 33.66 27.82
N GLY A 86 22.99 33.56 28.77
CA GLY A 86 22.87 32.41 29.68
C GLY A 86 22.31 31.15 29.01
N ALA A 87 22.03 30.13 29.84
CA ALA A 87 21.51 28.85 29.36
C ALA A 87 20.15 28.98 28.65
N LEU A 88 19.83 28.01 27.82
CA LEU A 88 18.55 27.97 27.12
C LEU A 88 17.40 27.61 28.05
N PHE A 89 16.18 27.83 27.56
CA PHE A 89 14.96 27.41 28.25
C PHE A 89 14.29 26.31 27.44
N LEU A 90 13.88 25.23 28.10
CA LEU A 90 13.06 24.16 27.54
C LEU A 90 11.82 24.03 28.43
N ASP A 91 10.64 24.09 27.83
CA ASP A 91 9.35 24.05 28.54
C ASP A 91 9.20 25.05 29.70
N GLY A 92 9.82 26.23 29.54
CA GLY A 92 9.81 27.30 30.56
C GLY A 92 10.93 27.22 31.58
N ASP A 93 11.58 26.06 31.74
CA ASP A 93 12.67 25.85 32.69
C ASP A 93 14.05 26.06 32.06
N LYS A 94 14.99 26.56 32.87
CA LYS A 94 16.37 26.76 32.45
C LYS A 94 17.07 25.40 32.31
N MET A 95 17.69 25.18 31.15
CA MET A 95 18.45 23.96 30.86
C MET A 95 19.73 23.91 31.69
N THR A 96 19.92 22.77 32.36
CA THR A 96 21.10 22.42 33.16
C THR A 96 21.59 21.03 32.75
N THR A 97 22.74 20.60 33.26
CA THR A 97 23.28 19.25 33.02
C THR A 97 22.40 18.12 33.55
N ALA A 98 21.49 18.42 34.50
CA ALA A 98 20.52 17.49 35.06
C ALA A 98 19.12 17.56 34.38
N SER A 99 18.93 18.51 33.46
CA SER A 99 17.65 18.67 32.76
C SER A 99 17.38 17.49 31.82
N THR A 100 16.10 17.23 31.55
CA THR A 100 15.69 16.27 30.53
C THR A 100 16.19 16.70 29.15
N LEU A 101 16.70 15.74 28.38
CA LEU A 101 17.18 16.02 27.03
C LEU A 101 15.99 16.38 26.12
N PRO A 102 16.12 17.40 25.26
CA PRO A 102 15.12 17.67 24.25
C PRO A 102 15.00 16.48 23.29
N ALA A 103 13.77 16.18 22.86
CA ALA A 103 13.51 15.05 21.95
C ALA A 103 14.29 15.18 20.63
N LEU A 104 14.23 16.34 19.98
CA LEU A 104 14.99 16.68 18.78
C LEU A 104 15.38 18.16 18.78
N VAL A 105 16.54 18.44 18.20
CA VAL A 105 16.96 19.77 17.75
C VAL A 105 16.67 19.85 16.26
N VAL A 106 15.72 20.68 15.86
CA VAL A 106 15.24 20.77 14.47
C VAL A 106 15.65 22.10 13.87
N GLY A 107 16.06 22.08 12.60
CA GLY A 107 16.38 23.28 11.86
C GLY A 107 15.17 24.20 11.72
N ALA A 108 15.35 25.50 11.94
CA ALA A 108 14.23 26.44 11.90
C ALA A 108 13.82 26.88 10.47
N GLU A 109 14.68 26.62 9.48
CA GLU A 109 14.44 26.92 8.05
C GLU A 109 13.97 25.68 7.28
N ASP A 110 14.46 24.51 7.67
CA ASP A 110 14.15 23.21 7.10
C ASP A 110 13.90 22.22 8.26
N ASN A 111 12.64 21.79 8.38
CA ASN A 111 12.16 20.95 9.47
C ASN A 111 12.53 19.47 9.30
N ASP A 112 13.00 19.07 8.12
CA ASP A 112 13.43 17.69 7.86
C ASP A 112 14.82 17.43 8.44
N GLN A 113 15.62 18.50 8.58
CA GLN A 113 16.92 18.48 9.27
C GLN A 113 16.73 18.44 10.79
N ALA A 114 17.15 17.35 11.41
CA ALA A 114 17.02 17.15 12.85
C ALA A 114 18.26 16.50 13.46
N LEU A 115 18.54 16.78 14.73
CA LEU A 115 19.65 16.22 15.50
C LEU A 115 19.13 15.63 16.81
N VAL A 116 19.67 14.47 17.19
CA VAL A 116 19.45 13.85 18.50
C VAL A 116 20.64 14.18 19.39
N VAL A 117 20.37 14.77 20.55
CA VAL A 117 21.39 15.09 21.54
C VAL A 117 21.60 13.90 22.49
N SER A 118 22.85 13.68 22.89
CA SER A 118 23.24 12.58 23.80
C SER A 118 23.37 13.02 25.25
N GLN A 119 23.87 14.25 25.48
CA GLN A 119 24.14 14.77 26.81
C GLN A 119 24.15 16.31 26.79
N ILE A 120 23.79 16.94 27.90
CA ILE A 120 23.98 18.36 28.18
C ILE A 120 25.30 18.53 28.91
N GLN A 121 26.13 19.46 28.47
CA GLN A 121 27.39 19.81 29.11
C GLN A 121 27.38 21.25 29.62
N ASP A 122 28.20 21.52 30.64
CA ASP A 122 28.38 22.86 31.15
C ASP A 122 28.99 23.78 30.08
N ALA A 123 28.48 25.00 30.02
CA ALA A 123 28.94 26.03 29.11
C ALA A 123 28.90 27.40 29.80
N THR A 124 29.92 28.21 29.57
CA THR A 124 29.99 29.59 30.08
C THR A 124 28.96 30.50 29.41
N LYS A 125 28.58 30.19 28.16
CA LYS A 125 27.54 30.89 27.39
C LYS A 125 26.64 29.88 26.69
N GLY A 126 25.33 30.11 26.76
CA GLY A 126 24.33 29.22 26.16
C GLY A 126 24.25 27.86 26.85
N THR A 127 23.83 26.87 26.07
CA THR A 127 23.80 25.46 26.47
C THR A 127 24.57 24.63 25.46
N ARG A 128 25.47 23.76 25.94
CA ARG A 128 26.26 22.85 25.10
C ARG A 128 25.62 21.47 25.10
N PHE A 129 25.44 20.89 23.92
CA PHE A 129 24.92 19.54 23.73
C PHE A 129 25.95 18.69 23.02
N ARG A 130 26.17 17.48 23.51
CA ARG A 130 27.00 16.48 22.83
C ARG A 130 26.17 15.73 21.80
N LEU A 131 26.71 15.58 20.59
CA LEU A 131 26.09 14.78 19.53
C LEU A 131 26.84 13.46 19.35
N GLU A 132 26.09 12.37 19.18
CA GLU A 132 26.69 11.12 18.69
C GLU A 132 27.18 11.34 17.25
N ASN A 133 28.34 10.75 16.92
CA ASN A 133 28.90 10.71 15.56
C ASN A 133 29.32 12.07 14.95
N LEU A 134 29.44 13.14 15.74
CA LEU A 134 30.00 14.42 15.29
C LEU A 134 31.53 14.45 15.30
N LYS A 135 32.20 13.69 16.17
CA LYS A 135 33.67 13.73 16.30
C LYS A 135 34.35 13.42 14.96
N GLY A 136 35.14 14.36 14.45
CA GLY A 136 35.87 14.23 13.18
C GLY A 136 35.01 14.41 11.93
N ARG A 137 33.76 14.86 12.06
CA ARG A 137 32.83 15.17 10.96
C ARG A 137 32.22 16.56 11.19
N SER A 138 31.78 17.22 10.12
CA SER A 138 31.01 18.45 10.27
C SER A 138 29.50 18.20 10.24
N LEU A 139 28.70 19.09 10.82
CA LEU A 139 27.23 19.07 10.72
C LEU A 139 26.78 19.06 9.24
N HIS A 140 27.47 19.85 8.41
CA HIS A 140 27.23 19.89 6.98
C HIS A 140 27.43 18.52 6.33
N SER A 141 28.50 17.79 6.69
CA SER A 141 28.77 16.43 6.19
C SER A 141 27.75 15.36 6.64
N MET A 142 26.92 15.69 7.62
CA MET A 142 25.79 14.86 8.08
C MET A 142 24.45 15.27 7.45
N GLY A 143 24.46 16.30 6.60
CA GLY A 143 23.27 16.84 5.95
C GLY A 143 22.49 17.83 6.82
N PHE A 144 23.11 18.42 7.84
CA PHE A 144 22.51 19.47 8.65
C PHE A 144 23.19 20.82 8.33
N THR A 145 22.47 21.72 7.68
CA THR A 145 22.99 23.01 7.18
C THR A 145 22.44 24.21 7.93
N ASN A 146 21.35 24.04 8.68
CA ASN A 146 20.67 25.13 9.35
C ASN A 146 21.49 25.71 10.50
N LYS A 147 21.57 27.05 10.56
CA LYS A 147 22.27 27.78 11.63
C LYS A 147 21.34 28.24 12.75
N THR A 148 20.04 28.14 12.53
CA THR A 148 19.01 28.44 13.51
C THR A 148 18.19 27.18 13.77
N ILE A 149 17.85 26.94 15.02
CA ILE A 149 17.15 25.73 15.46
C ILE A 149 16.00 26.05 16.41
N HIS A 150 15.09 25.10 16.59
CA HIS A 150 14.13 25.05 17.68
C HIS A 150 14.08 23.63 18.27
N PHE A 151 13.54 23.50 19.47
CA PHE A 151 13.29 22.19 20.06
C PHE A 151 11.92 21.69 19.66
N ALA A 152 11.86 20.48 19.11
CA ALA A 152 10.62 19.87 18.68
C ALA A 152 10.59 18.38 18.99
N GLN A 153 9.38 17.82 18.93
CA GLN A 153 9.14 16.39 18.98
C GLN A 153 8.40 16.00 17.70
N LYS A 154 8.92 15.03 16.95
CA LYS A 154 8.18 14.43 15.84
C LYS A 154 7.09 13.53 16.42
N VAL A 155 5.84 13.86 16.16
CA VAL A 155 4.67 13.05 16.54
C VAL A 155 4.18 12.29 15.31
N GLY A 156 4.08 10.97 15.43
CA GLY A 156 3.47 10.14 14.39
C GLY A 156 1.96 10.28 14.44
N VAL A 157 1.38 11.02 13.51
CA VAL A 157 -0.09 11.05 13.33
C VAL A 157 -0.46 9.92 12.38
N GLY A 158 -1.49 9.15 12.69
CA GLY A 158 -1.92 8.05 11.85
C GLY A 158 -3.26 7.49 12.30
N LEU A 159 -3.83 6.64 11.44
CA LEU A 159 -5.00 5.84 11.77
C LEU A 159 -4.55 4.45 12.20
N ARG A 160 -5.34 3.77 13.03
CA ARG A 160 -5.09 2.35 13.31
C ARG A 160 -5.10 1.60 11.98
N THR A 161 -4.20 0.64 11.80
CA THR A 161 -4.13 -0.15 10.57
C THR A 161 -5.45 -0.86 10.27
N SER A 162 -6.21 -1.27 11.31
CA SER A 162 -7.56 -1.81 11.17
C SER A 162 -8.59 -0.79 10.64
N ASP A 163 -8.46 0.47 11.05
CA ASP A 163 -9.34 1.56 10.60
C ASP A 163 -8.98 2.00 9.18
N LEU A 164 -7.68 2.01 8.85
CA LEU A 164 -7.19 2.17 7.48
C LEU A 164 -7.69 1.07 6.57
N ALA A 165 -7.64 -0.19 7.01
CA ALA A 165 -8.17 -1.32 6.25
C ALA A 165 -9.65 -1.12 5.90
N HIS A 166 -10.45 -0.63 6.85
CA HIS A 166 -11.85 -0.31 6.61
C HIS A 166 -12.05 0.88 5.65
N ARG A 167 -11.21 1.92 5.75
CA ARG A 167 -11.24 3.06 4.83
C ARG A 167 -10.84 2.69 3.41
N VAL A 168 -9.78 1.90 3.24
CA VAL A 168 -9.32 1.37 1.94
C VAL A 168 -10.46 0.59 1.28
N ALA A 169 -11.17 -0.25 2.05
CA ALA A 169 -12.31 -1.00 1.56
C ALA A 169 -13.48 -0.11 1.13
N LYS A 170 -13.82 0.91 1.94
CA LYS A 170 -14.93 1.83 1.67
C LYS A 170 -14.66 2.72 0.46
N ALA A 171 -13.40 3.13 0.27
CA ALA A 171 -12.98 3.95 -0.86
C ALA A 171 -12.93 3.15 -2.18
N ASN A 172 -12.79 1.83 -2.10
CA ASN A 172 -12.67 0.97 -3.27
C ASN A 172 -14.04 0.35 -3.64
N THR A 173 -14.75 0.99 -4.56
CA THR A 173 -16.10 0.57 -4.98
C THR A 173 -16.11 -0.57 -6.00
N SER A 174 -14.96 -1.07 -6.45
CA SER A 174 -14.89 -1.91 -7.66
C SER A 174 -14.08 -3.21 -7.57
N SER A 175 -13.36 -3.47 -6.46
CA SER A 175 -12.45 -4.64 -6.36
C SER A 175 -12.71 -5.59 -5.18
N ILE A 176 -13.47 -5.18 -4.16
CA ILE A 176 -13.72 -5.99 -2.96
C ILE A 176 -15.20 -5.88 -2.58
N ASN A 177 -15.87 -7.02 -2.36
CA ASN A 177 -17.29 -7.06 -1.96
C ASN A 177 -17.55 -6.42 -0.59
N GLY A 178 -16.56 -6.47 0.30
CA GLY A 178 -16.53 -5.78 1.58
C GLY A 178 -15.34 -6.19 2.44
N VAL A 179 -14.94 -5.36 3.42
CA VAL A 179 -13.91 -5.72 4.41
C VAL A 179 -14.49 -5.83 5.80
N ARG A 180 -14.19 -6.95 6.48
CA ARG A 180 -14.53 -7.19 7.88
C ARG A 180 -13.28 -7.10 8.75
N SER A 181 -13.36 -6.31 9.80
CA SER A 181 -12.36 -6.23 10.87
C SER A 181 -13.10 -6.37 12.21
N ARG A 182 -12.64 -7.29 13.07
CA ARG A 182 -13.29 -7.65 14.35
C ARG A 182 -12.47 -7.21 15.55
N THR A 183 -11.15 -7.15 15.39
CA THR A 183 -10.23 -6.75 16.45
C THR A 183 -9.51 -5.49 15.98
N PRO A 184 -9.56 -4.38 16.75
CA PRO A 184 -8.80 -3.20 16.39
C PRO A 184 -7.31 -3.48 16.54
N SER A 185 -6.53 -3.02 15.58
CA SER A 185 -5.07 -3.04 15.68
C SER A 185 -4.58 -1.97 16.66
N LEU A 186 -3.51 -2.26 17.40
CA LEU A 186 -2.80 -1.29 18.23
C LEU A 186 -1.72 -0.52 17.45
N THR A 187 -1.52 -0.87 16.17
CA THR A 187 -0.52 -0.24 15.32
C THR A 187 -1.15 0.90 14.54
N PHE A 188 -0.46 2.03 14.51
CA PHE A 188 -0.88 3.23 13.80
C PHE A 188 0.01 3.48 12.60
N LEU A 189 -0.59 3.94 11.52
CA LEU A 189 0.10 4.25 10.28
C LEU A 189 -0.49 5.50 9.63
N ALA A 190 0.36 6.32 9.02
CA ALA A 190 -0.06 7.31 8.04
C ALA A 190 0.62 6.97 6.73
N GLN A 191 -0.18 6.46 5.80
CA GLN A 191 0.24 6.15 4.45
C GLN A 191 -0.89 6.54 3.52
N ASP A 192 -0.55 7.21 2.43
CA ASP A 192 -1.48 7.40 1.32
C ASP A 192 -1.44 6.17 0.42
N PHE A 193 -2.63 5.67 0.06
CA PHE A 193 -2.85 4.53 -0.82
C PHE A 193 -3.51 4.95 -2.14
N LEU A 194 -3.46 6.23 -2.51
CA LEU A 194 -3.98 6.71 -3.78
C LEU A 194 -3.33 5.95 -4.96
N GLY A 195 -4.17 5.36 -5.82
CA GLY A 195 -3.71 4.58 -6.97
C GLY A 195 -3.11 3.20 -6.63
N VAL A 196 -3.17 2.77 -5.36
CA VAL A 196 -2.75 1.43 -4.92
C VAL A 196 -3.97 0.51 -4.89
N ASP A 197 -3.82 -0.71 -5.40
CA ASP A 197 -4.85 -1.73 -5.29
C ASP A 197 -5.20 -2.03 -3.81
N ALA A 198 -6.48 -2.20 -3.50
CA ALA A 198 -6.91 -2.34 -2.11
C ALA A 198 -6.32 -3.59 -1.44
N TYR A 199 -6.18 -4.70 -2.15
CA TYR A 199 -5.60 -5.90 -1.56
C TYR A 199 -4.10 -5.71 -1.31
N SER A 200 -3.40 -5.00 -2.20
CA SER A 200 -2.00 -4.60 -2.01
C SER A 200 -1.82 -3.64 -0.82
N ALA A 201 -2.74 -2.70 -0.64
CA ALA A 201 -2.77 -1.81 0.52
C ALA A 201 -3.02 -2.57 1.84
N LEU A 202 -3.96 -3.51 1.85
CA LEU A 202 -4.21 -4.38 3.01
C LEU A 202 -2.99 -5.25 3.34
N ARG A 203 -2.30 -5.79 2.32
CA ARG A 203 -1.03 -6.49 2.51
C ARG A 203 0.04 -5.58 3.10
N TYR A 204 0.13 -4.33 2.67
CA TYR A 204 1.06 -3.38 3.27
C TYR A 204 0.74 -3.13 4.75
N LEU A 205 -0.52 -2.86 5.09
CA LEU A 205 -0.96 -2.68 6.49
C LEU A 205 -0.62 -3.90 7.35
N SER A 206 -0.82 -5.09 6.80
CA SER A 206 -0.60 -6.37 7.49
C SER A 206 0.86 -6.65 7.84
N LYS A 207 1.82 -5.98 7.18
CA LYS A 207 3.25 -6.04 7.54
C LYS A 207 3.54 -5.35 8.87
N HIS A 208 2.71 -4.39 9.28
CA HIS A 208 2.96 -3.56 10.45
C HIS A 208 2.28 -4.08 11.71
N ASP A 209 1.06 -4.62 11.59
CA ASP A 209 0.25 -5.05 12.73
C ASP A 209 0.22 -6.57 12.96
N GLY A 210 0.75 -7.38 12.03
CA GLY A 210 0.68 -8.84 12.10
C GLY A 210 -0.73 -9.40 11.85
N TYR A 211 -1.57 -8.64 11.15
CA TYR A 211 -2.85 -9.12 10.64
C TYR A 211 -2.62 -9.83 9.30
N SER A 212 -3.67 -10.40 8.73
CA SER A 212 -3.65 -10.94 7.37
C SER A 212 -4.98 -10.69 6.67
N PRO A 213 -4.97 -10.15 5.43
CA PRO A 213 -6.17 -10.13 4.60
C PRO A 213 -6.46 -11.54 4.07
N LYS A 214 -7.58 -12.13 4.47
CA LYS A 214 -8.07 -13.44 4.01
C LYS A 214 -9.40 -13.27 3.29
N SER A 215 -9.70 -14.07 2.29
CA SER A 215 -11.04 -14.06 1.67
C SER A 215 -11.93 -15.07 2.37
N ASP A 216 -13.16 -14.69 2.70
CA ASP A 216 -14.18 -15.63 3.15
C ASP A 216 -14.83 -16.35 1.95
N ARG A 217 -15.61 -17.40 2.24
CA ARG A 217 -16.37 -18.16 1.22
C ARG A 217 -17.41 -17.33 0.45
N PHE A 218 -17.72 -16.14 0.92
CA PHE A 218 -18.68 -15.22 0.30
C PHE A 218 -17.97 -14.13 -0.51
N GLY A 219 -16.65 -14.18 -0.63
CA GLY A 219 -15.84 -13.21 -1.35
C GLY A 219 -15.63 -11.89 -0.60
N ASN A 220 -15.91 -11.83 0.71
CA ASN A 220 -15.51 -10.70 1.54
C ASN A 220 -14.05 -10.87 1.97
N VAL A 221 -13.36 -9.75 2.18
CA VAL A 221 -12.00 -9.76 2.72
C VAL A 221 -12.04 -9.55 4.23
N CYS A 222 -11.58 -10.53 4.97
CA CYS A 222 -11.40 -10.52 6.41
C CYS A 222 -10.00 -10.02 6.75
N TYR A 223 -9.90 -8.95 7.54
CA TYR A 223 -8.64 -8.40 8.04
C TYR A 223 -8.53 -8.68 9.54
N PHE A 224 -7.89 -9.80 9.90
CA PHE A 224 -7.83 -10.30 11.28
C PHE A 224 -6.39 -10.62 11.71
N PRO A 225 -6.13 -10.70 13.04
CA PRO A 225 -4.86 -11.21 13.54
C PRO A 225 -4.56 -12.58 12.92
N GLN A 226 -3.31 -12.83 12.58
CA GLN A 226 -2.92 -14.06 11.87
C GLN A 226 -3.32 -15.33 12.62
N ASN A 227 -3.28 -15.29 13.96
CA ASN A 227 -3.62 -16.41 14.85
C ASN A 227 -5.13 -16.59 15.03
N HIS A 228 -5.97 -15.74 14.42
CA HIS A 228 -7.41 -15.92 14.47
C HIS A 228 -7.81 -17.03 13.51
N ILE A 229 -8.21 -18.16 14.10
CA ILE A 229 -8.69 -19.33 13.40
C ILE A 229 -10.22 -19.25 13.35
N GLU A 230 -10.80 -19.22 12.15
CA GLU A 230 -12.25 -19.26 12.02
C GLU A 230 -12.80 -20.68 12.23
N ARG A 231 -12.06 -21.71 11.78
CA ARG A 231 -12.49 -23.12 11.78
C ARG A 231 -11.33 -24.08 11.96
N GLU A 232 -11.60 -25.16 12.70
CA GLU A 232 -10.70 -26.29 12.88
C GLU A 232 -11.35 -27.56 12.31
N TYR A 233 -10.61 -28.27 11.46
CA TYR A 233 -11.01 -29.54 10.86
C TYR A 233 -10.10 -30.66 11.34
N PHE A 234 -10.65 -31.86 11.46
CA PHE A 234 -9.89 -33.05 11.86
C PHE A 234 -9.58 -33.91 10.63
N VAL A 235 -8.29 -34.19 10.42
CA VAL A 235 -7.79 -35.08 9.37
C VAL A 235 -7.00 -36.20 10.02
N GLY A 236 -7.54 -37.41 9.98
CA GLY A 236 -6.81 -38.61 10.38
C GLY A 236 -5.84 -39.05 9.27
N GLU A 237 -4.74 -39.68 9.65
CA GLU A 237 -3.77 -40.30 8.74
C GLU A 237 -4.42 -41.23 7.70
N ASN A 238 -5.46 -41.96 8.11
CA ASN A 238 -6.24 -42.83 7.22
C ASN A 238 -7.00 -42.10 6.09
N ARG A 239 -7.15 -40.78 6.18
CA ARG A 239 -7.74 -39.94 5.13
C ARG A 239 -6.73 -39.39 4.15
N VAL A 240 -5.42 -39.48 4.44
CA VAL A 240 -4.34 -38.99 3.56
C VAL A 240 -3.84 -40.15 2.71
N LEU A 241 -4.43 -40.34 1.54
CA LEU A 241 -4.18 -41.53 0.71
C LEU A 241 -2.84 -41.46 -0.03
N GLY A 242 -2.34 -40.25 -0.31
CA GLY A 242 -1.10 -40.01 -1.05
C GLY A 242 0.12 -39.80 -0.16
N GLY A 243 -0.03 -39.94 1.16
CA GLY A 243 1.02 -39.69 2.14
C GLY A 243 1.31 -38.20 2.38
N THR A 244 2.39 -37.96 3.11
CA THR A 244 2.87 -36.62 3.48
C THR A 244 4.23 -36.34 2.85
N ILE A 245 4.39 -35.17 2.27
CA ILE A 245 5.67 -34.69 1.72
C ILE A 245 6.12 -33.51 2.58
N GLU A 246 7.32 -33.57 3.12
CA GLU A 246 7.93 -32.46 3.87
C GLU A 246 8.70 -31.55 2.92
N ASP A 247 8.36 -30.27 2.89
CA ASP A 247 9.11 -29.27 2.14
C ASP A 247 10.23 -28.71 3.01
N ARG A 248 11.41 -29.34 2.96
CA ARG A 248 12.60 -28.83 3.65
C ARG A 248 13.18 -27.65 2.89
N ASN A 249 12.97 -26.45 3.42
CA ASN A 249 13.59 -25.25 2.88
C ASN A 249 14.91 -24.97 3.63
N GLU A 250 16.02 -25.51 3.14
CA GLU A 250 17.34 -25.37 3.77
C GLU A 250 17.93 -23.96 3.60
N ASN A 251 17.40 -23.14 2.68
CA ASN A 251 17.93 -21.82 2.35
C ASN A 251 17.14 -20.66 2.99
N THR A 252 16.65 -20.83 4.22
CA THR A 252 15.98 -19.74 4.95
C THR A 252 16.98 -18.79 5.59
N PRO A 253 16.71 -17.47 5.62
CA PRO A 253 17.63 -16.50 6.21
C PRO A 253 17.77 -16.69 7.73
N ASN A 254 19.01 -16.59 8.22
CA ASN A 254 19.37 -16.64 9.64
C ASN A 254 20.03 -15.34 10.15
N ARG A 255 20.15 -14.34 9.26
CA ARG A 255 20.50 -12.95 9.59
C ARG A 255 19.59 -11.99 8.84
N VAL A 256 19.15 -10.94 9.54
CA VAL A 256 18.29 -9.91 8.99
C VAL A 256 18.79 -8.54 9.44
N VAL A 257 19.07 -7.67 8.47
CA VAL A 257 19.35 -6.25 8.71
C VAL A 257 18.08 -5.45 8.44
N VAL A 258 17.55 -4.76 9.45
CA VAL A 258 16.36 -3.89 9.33
C VAL A 258 16.80 -2.43 9.32
N ARG A 259 16.38 -1.71 8.29
CA ARG A 259 16.61 -0.27 8.08
C ARG A 259 15.28 0.48 8.29
N GLY A 260 15.13 1.07 9.46
CA GLY A 260 13.98 1.90 9.82
C GLY A 260 14.06 3.33 9.28
N LYS A 261 13.01 4.12 9.52
CA LYS A 261 13.00 5.56 9.20
C LYS A 261 13.97 6.30 10.10
N ARG A 262 14.83 7.12 9.49
CA ARG A 262 15.76 8.01 10.17
C ARG A 262 14.98 9.16 10.82
N ILE A 263 15.16 9.37 12.11
CA ILE A 263 14.54 10.51 12.83
C ILE A 263 15.38 11.77 12.79
N ALA A 264 16.70 11.61 12.67
CA ALA A 264 17.69 12.68 12.75
C ALA A 264 18.93 12.38 11.92
N ASN A 265 19.59 13.44 11.48
CA ASN A 265 20.80 13.43 10.67
C ASN A 265 21.97 12.70 11.35
N ASN A 266 22.11 12.78 12.66
CA ASN A 266 23.21 12.10 13.36
C ASN A 266 22.86 10.69 13.87
N LYS A 267 21.64 10.20 13.62
CA LYS A 267 21.14 8.93 14.16
C LYS A 267 20.50 8.05 13.09
N GLU A 268 21.25 7.03 12.67
CA GLU A 268 20.72 5.98 11.81
C GLU A 268 19.86 4.99 12.61
N ASN A 269 18.79 4.51 11.97
CA ASN A 269 17.91 3.47 12.53
C ASN A 269 18.13 2.12 11.83
N VAL A 270 19.36 1.61 11.90
CA VAL A 270 19.72 0.30 11.35
C VAL A 270 19.98 -0.67 12.49
N VAL A 271 19.37 -1.85 12.43
CA VAL A 271 19.54 -2.92 13.42
C VAL A 271 19.75 -4.24 12.70
N GLN A 272 20.83 -4.94 13.05
CA GLN A 272 21.04 -6.33 12.68
C GLN A 272 20.47 -7.25 13.75
N VAL A 273 19.75 -8.28 13.32
CA VAL A 273 19.25 -9.35 14.18
C VAL A 273 19.77 -10.68 13.62
N ASP A 274 20.27 -11.52 14.51
CA ASP A 274 20.91 -12.80 14.20
C ASP A 274 20.17 -13.95 14.90
N ASP A 275 20.01 -15.08 14.20
CA ASP A 275 19.61 -16.36 14.78
C ASP A 275 20.85 -17.24 14.98
N PHE A 276 21.53 -17.05 16.11
CA PHE A 276 22.78 -17.75 16.43
C PHE A 276 22.64 -19.28 16.42
N GLY A 277 21.45 -19.82 16.68
CA GLY A 277 21.24 -21.27 16.70
C GLY A 277 21.38 -21.92 15.32
N ARG A 278 21.06 -21.19 14.25
CA ARG A 278 21.11 -21.68 12.86
C ARG A 278 22.30 -21.16 12.07
N GLN A 279 23.17 -20.37 12.71
CA GLN A 279 24.39 -19.85 12.08
C GLN A 279 25.57 -20.82 12.16
N GLN A 280 25.42 -21.94 12.85
CA GLN A 280 26.46 -22.97 12.95
C GLN A 280 26.85 -23.53 11.57
N ASP A 281 25.89 -23.61 10.64
CA ASP A 281 26.07 -24.13 9.28
C ASP A 281 26.41 -23.03 8.24
N GLY A 282 26.58 -21.78 8.67
CA GLY A 282 26.90 -20.63 7.81
C GLY A 282 25.95 -19.45 7.99
N ILE A 283 26.29 -18.30 7.41
CA ILE A 283 25.47 -17.08 7.46
C ILE A 283 24.68 -16.95 6.17
N ASN A 284 23.35 -16.92 6.29
CA ASN A 284 22.41 -16.67 5.21
C ASN A 284 21.65 -15.37 5.51
N GLU A 285 22.07 -14.29 4.86
CA GLU A 285 21.51 -12.96 5.06
C GLU A 285 20.53 -12.60 3.93
N VAL A 286 19.45 -11.90 4.29
CA VAL A 286 18.53 -11.30 3.31
C VAL A 286 19.26 -10.23 2.51
N PRO A 287 19.43 -10.39 1.18
CA PRO A 287 20.17 -9.41 0.37
C PRO A 287 19.55 -8.02 0.44
N GLY A 288 20.35 -7.01 0.78
CA GLY A 288 19.92 -5.61 0.88
C GLY A 288 19.23 -5.22 2.20
N GLY A 289 18.86 -6.19 3.04
CA GLY A 289 18.11 -5.96 4.28
C GLY A 289 16.65 -5.57 4.06
N ILE A 290 15.88 -5.43 5.13
CA ILE A 290 14.49 -4.98 5.10
C ILE A 290 14.44 -3.46 5.28
N HIS A 291 13.71 -2.77 4.41
CA HIS A 291 13.29 -1.40 4.68
C HIS A 291 11.95 -1.38 5.44
N ALA A 292 11.94 -0.74 6.63
CA ALA A 292 10.78 -0.69 7.50
C ALA A 292 10.47 0.77 7.92
N PRO A 293 9.78 1.56 7.10
CA PRO A 293 9.58 3.00 7.35
C PRO A 293 8.77 3.29 8.63
N THR A 294 8.04 2.32 9.17
CA THR A 294 7.30 2.44 10.42
C THR A 294 8.16 2.23 11.67
N ALA A 295 9.35 1.65 11.52
CA ALA A 295 10.30 1.56 12.61
C ALA A 295 10.99 2.90 12.77
N ILE A 296 10.58 3.66 13.79
CA ILE A 296 11.13 4.98 14.12
C ILE A 296 12.26 4.85 15.16
N THR A 297 12.29 3.73 15.90
CA THR A 297 13.27 3.44 16.94
C THR A 297 14.03 2.15 16.65
N LYS A 298 15.25 2.01 17.20
CA LYS A 298 16.02 0.76 17.11
C LYS A 298 15.28 -0.42 17.76
N ALA A 299 14.53 -0.18 18.84
CA ALA A 299 13.72 -1.21 19.48
C ALA A 299 12.60 -1.73 18.54
N SER A 300 11.86 -0.82 17.89
CA SER A 300 10.84 -1.22 16.92
C SER A 300 11.44 -1.95 15.70
N ALA A 301 12.59 -1.49 15.17
CA ALA A 301 13.31 -2.18 14.10
C ALA A 301 13.76 -3.59 14.52
N LYS A 302 14.26 -3.74 15.76
CA LYS A 302 14.66 -5.03 16.34
C LYS A 302 13.47 -6.00 16.43
N VAL A 303 12.31 -5.54 16.88
CA VAL A 303 11.09 -6.37 16.96
C VAL A 303 10.68 -6.87 15.57
N ILE A 304 10.76 -6.03 14.54
CA ILE A 304 10.49 -6.44 13.15
C ILE A 304 11.50 -7.51 12.69
N GLY A 305 12.80 -7.30 12.93
CA GLY A 305 13.83 -8.27 12.57
C GLY A 305 13.67 -9.62 13.29
N GLN A 306 13.35 -9.60 14.58
CA GLN A 306 13.06 -10.80 15.36
C GLN A 306 11.83 -11.54 14.85
N ARG A 307 10.76 -10.81 14.48
CA ARG A 307 9.59 -11.41 13.84
C ARG A 307 9.97 -12.09 12.53
N MET A 308 10.79 -11.45 11.70
CA MET A 308 11.23 -12.04 10.43
C MET A 308 12.06 -13.31 10.64
N LEU A 309 13.02 -13.31 11.55
CA LEU A 309 13.80 -14.51 11.84
C LEU A 309 12.94 -15.63 12.42
N LYS A 310 12.00 -15.30 13.30
CA LYS A 310 11.01 -16.27 13.79
C LYS A 310 10.20 -16.84 12.63
N MET A 311 9.75 -16.02 11.69
CA MET A 311 9.03 -16.48 10.49
C MET A 311 9.89 -17.37 9.61
N ALA A 312 11.15 -17.01 9.37
CA ALA A 312 12.09 -17.78 8.55
C ALA A 312 12.42 -19.15 9.19
N LYS A 313 12.61 -19.18 10.51
CA LYS A 313 12.77 -20.41 11.29
C LYS A 313 11.54 -21.31 11.19
N ASN A 314 10.38 -20.70 11.13
CA ASN A 314 9.14 -21.42 11.14
C ASN A 314 8.68 -21.89 9.75
N ALA A 315 9.19 -21.29 8.67
CA ALA A 315 8.96 -21.67 7.27
C ALA A 315 9.50 -23.05 6.88
N THR A 316 10.38 -23.64 7.70
CA THR A 316 10.99 -24.94 7.44
C THR A 316 10.09 -26.12 7.84
N GLY A 317 8.89 -25.87 8.38
CA GLY A 317 7.92 -26.88 8.82
C GLY A 317 6.76 -27.11 7.86
N SER A 318 6.86 -26.66 6.60
CA SER A 318 5.80 -26.82 5.62
C SER A 318 5.67 -28.27 5.17
N ARG A 319 4.44 -28.75 5.05
CA ARG A 319 4.10 -30.12 4.65
C ARG A 319 3.00 -30.09 3.61
N ARG A 320 3.00 -31.09 2.74
CA ARG A 320 1.96 -31.32 1.74
C ARG A 320 1.26 -32.62 2.04
N LEU A 321 -0.01 -32.55 2.39
CA LEU A 321 -0.87 -33.72 2.57
C LEU A 321 -1.46 -34.06 1.21
N VAL A 322 -1.05 -35.18 0.63
CA VAL A 322 -1.41 -35.55 -0.74
C VAL A 322 -2.63 -36.47 -0.74
N ASN A 323 -3.56 -36.23 -1.66
CA ASN A 323 -4.78 -37.00 -1.85
C ASN A 323 -5.61 -37.19 -0.56
N VAL A 324 -5.90 -36.09 0.13
CA VAL A 324 -6.76 -36.10 1.31
C VAL A 324 -8.21 -36.33 0.89
N ALA A 325 -8.80 -37.43 1.33
CA ALA A 325 -10.17 -37.80 1.03
C ALA A 325 -11.17 -36.87 1.73
N SER A 326 -12.20 -36.44 1.00
CA SER A 326 -13.30 -35.61 1.53
C SER A 326 -12.87 -34.26 2.13
N ALA A 327 -11.72 -33.72 1.73
CA ALA A 327 -11.20 -32.43 2.19
C ALA A 327 -11.53 -31.26 1.24
N SER A 328 -12.57 -31.40 0.40
CA SER A 328 -12.99 -30.34 -0.55
C SER A 328 -13.54 -29.08 0.13
N HIS A 329 -13.84 -29.15 1.43
CA HIS A 329 -14.38 -28.05 2.21
C HIS A 329 -13.31 -27.33 3.05
N MET A 330 -12.05 -27.75 2.97
CA MET A 330 -10.92 -27.12 3.66
C MET A 330 -10.30 -26.06 2.74
N HIS A 331 -10.19 -24.84 3.23
CA HIS A 331 -9.73 -23.67 2.47
C HIS A 331 -8.46 -23.09 3.10
N PRO A 332 -7.68 -22.30 2.34
CA PRO A 332 -6.58 -21.52 2.90
C PRO A 332 -7.05 -20.67 4.10
N GLY A 333 -6.24 -20.67 5.16
CA GLY A 333 -6.55 -20.02 6.42
C GLY A 333 -7.32 -20.87 7.45
N ASP A 334 -7.86 -22.04 7.06
CA ASP A 334 -8.46 -22.99 8.00
C ASP A 334 -7.38 -23.73 8.81
N MET A 335 -7.73 -24.20 10.00
CA MET A 335 -6.87 -25.07 10.80
C MET A 335 -7.22 -26.53 10.57
N VAL A 336 -6.21 -27.37 10.50
CA VAL A 336 -6.30 -28.83 10.39
C VAL A 336 -5.54 -29.45 11.56
N SER A 337 -6.27 -30.14 12.44
CA SER A 337 -5.69 -31.07 13.40
C SER A 337 -5.41 -32.38 12.66
N TYR A 338 -4.14 -32.62 12.36
CA TYR A 338 -3.64 -33.81 11.70
C TYR A 338 -3.24 -34.85 12.74
N GLN A 339 -4.00 -35.94 12.80
CA GLN A 339 -3.78 -37.02 13.75
C GLN A 339 -3.07 -38.18 13.07
N THR A 340 -1.82 -38.41 13.47
CA THR A 340 -1.07 -39.61 13.15
C THR A 340 -1.25 -40.66 14.26
N ARG A 341 -0.78 -41.88 14.01
CA ARG A 341 -0.83 -42.95 15.01
C ARG A 341 -0.07 -42.63 16.31
N SER A 342 0.95 -41.76 16.26
CA SER A 342 1.79 -41.38 17.41
C SER A 342 1.47 -39.98 17.97
N ASP A 343 1.11 -39.03 17.11
CA ASP A 343 1.05 -37.61 17.46
C ASP A 343 -0.17 -36.90 16.88
N ASN A 344 -0.62 -35.86 17.58
CA ASN A 344 -1.65 -34.94 17.11
C ASN A 344 -1.03 -33.57 16.89
N GLU A 345 -0.83 -33.21 15.63
CA GLU A 345 -0.19 -31.97 15.24
C GLU A 345 -1.21 -31.04 14.58
N ARG A 346 -1.11 -29.75 14.89
CA ARG A 346 -2.00 -28.74 14.32
C ARG A 346 -1.31 -28.01 13.20
N TYR A 347 -2.01 -27.85 12.09
CA TYR A 347 -1.55 -27.14 10.90
C TYR A 347 -2.54 -26.07 10.43
N VAL A 348 -2.04 -24.98 9.85
CA VAL A 348 -2.81 -24.02 9.07
C VAL A 348 -2.70 -24.41 7.60
N VAL A 349 -3.83 -24.45 6.91
CA VAL A 349 -3.87 -24.67 5.45
C VAL A 349 -3.41 -23.38 4.76
N LEU A 350 -2.37 -23.46 3.95
CA LEU A 350 -1.83 -22.35 3.15
C LEU A 350 -2.37 -22.34 1.72
N GLY A 351 -2.77 -23.51 1.25
CA GLY A 351 -3.20 -23.74 -0.12
C GLY A 351 -3.95 -25.06 -0.20
N SER A 352 -4.93 -25.12 -1.08
CA SER A 352 -5.58 -26.38 -1.43
C SER A 352 -5.71 -26.51 -2.93
N LYS A 353 -5.44 -27.72 -3.43
CA LYS A 353 -5.63 -28.08 -4.84
C LYS A 353 -6.64 -29.23 -4.87
N LEU A 354 -7.80 -28.98 -5.45
CA LEU A 354 -8.88 -29.95 -5.51
C LEU A 354 -8.81 -30.75 -6.83
N ASN A 355 -8.83 -32.07 -6.73
CA ASN A 355 -9.06 -32.96 -7.86
C ASN A 355 -10.52 -33.43 -7.84
N LEU A 356 -11.36 -32.84 -8.70
CA LEU A 356 -12.79 -33.13 -8.75
C LEU A 356 -13.10 -34.54 -9.26
N ASN A 357 -12.24 -35.11 -10.11
CA ASN A 357 -12.46 -36.44 -10.68
C ASN A 357 -12.28 -37.54 -9.62
N GLU A 358 -11.26 -37.38 -8.77
CA GLU A 358 -10.91 -38.36 -7.74
C GLU A 358 -11.53 -38.03 -6.37
N LYS A 359 -12.19 -36.86 -6.24
CA LYS A 359 -12.72 -36.33 -4.98
C LYS A 359 -11.66 -36.24 -3.87
N THR A 360 -10.42 -36.00 -4.26
CA THR A 360 -9.27 -35.84 -3.38
C THR A 360 -8.81 -34.39 -3.38
N THR A 361 -8.26 -33.94 -2.26
CA THR A 361 -7.67 -32.61 -2.13
C THR A 361 -6.22 -32.74 -1.71
N GLU A 362 -5.33 -32.02 -2.36
CA GLU A 362 -3.98 -31.82 -1.89
C GLU A 362 -3.97 -30.56 -1.00
N LEU A 363 -3.53 -30.69 0.25
CA LEU A 363 -3.45 -29.59 1.20
C LEU A 363 -1.99 -29.22 1.41
N HIS A 364 -1.64 -27.98 1.16
CA HIS A 364 -0.38 -27.40 1.58
C HIS A 364 -0.59 -26.80 2.97
N VAL A 365 0.08 -27.35 3.97
CA VAL A 365 -0.17 -27.09 5.38
C VAL A 365 1.12 -26.74 6.11
N ASN A 366 1.02 -25.93 7.15
CA ASN A 366 2.18 -25.56 7.96
C ASN A 366 1.81 -25.43 9.43
N SER A 367 2.70 -25.78 10.36
CA SER A 367 2.34 -25.97 11.77
C SER A 367 1.68 -24.73 12.41
N VAL A 368 0.73 -24.89 13.33
CA VAL A 368 -0.11 -23.79 13.89
C VAL A 368 0.64 -22.81 14.78
N ASP A 369 1.78 -23.20 15.33
CA ASP A 369 2.72 -22.25 15.94
C ASP A 369 3.29 -21.25 14.91
N VAL A 370 2.90 -21.40 13.65
CA VAL A 370 3.45 -20.76 12.47
C VAL A 370 2.35 -20.48 11.44
N THR A 371 1.87 -19.25 11.43
CA THR A 371 1.03 -18.77 10.34
C THR A 371 1.91 -18.33 9.16
N LEU A 372 1.79 -19.03 8.02
CA LEU A 372 2.76 -18.99 6.91
C LEU A 372 2.26 -18.33 5.61
N GLU A 373 1.06 -17.75 5.57
CA GLU A 373 0.56 -17.09 4.34
C GLU A 373 1.48 -15.96 3.83
N ASP A 374 2.45 -15.53 4.64
CA ASP A 374 3.45 -14.51 4.32
C ASP A 374 4.69 -15.02 3.57
N VAL A 375 5.06 -16.29 3.69
CA VAL A 375 6.38 -16.76 3.22
C VAL A 375 6.47 -16.81 1.69
N LEU A 376 5.38 -17.13 1.00
CA LEU A 376 5.41 -17.32 -0.46
C LEU A 376 5.05 -16.05 -1.26
N GLN A 377 4.48 -15.01 -0.64
CA GLN A 377 4.07 -13.79 -1.35
C GLN A 377 4.74 -12.50 -0.87
N ARG A 378 5.33 -12.43 0.34
CA ARG A 378 5.83 -11.16 0.90
C ARG A 378 7.28 -10.80 0.59
N PHE A 379 8.05 -11.64 -0.10
CA PHE A 379 9.47 -11.35 -0.39
C PHE A 379 9.80 -11.09 -1.86
N GLN A 380 8.92 -11.42 -2.82
CA GLN A 380 9.13 -11.15 -4.24
C GLN A 380 8.26 -10.02 -4.83
N GLU A 381 7.20 -9.56 -4.14
CA GLU A 381 6.57 -8.28 -4.48
C GLU A 381 7.46 -7.15 -3.94
N ILE A 382 8.54 -6.94 -4.71
CA ILE A 382 9.47 -5.82 -4.75
C ILE A 382 8.79 -4.56 -4.21
N ASP A 383 9.27 -4.13 -3.05
CA ASP A 383 9.61 -2.73 -2.82
C ASP A 383 8.66 -1.68 -3.43
N VAL A 384 7.37 -1.72 -3.09
CA VAL A 384 6.44 -0.57 -3.32
C VAL A 384 6.88 0.65 -2.50
N ALA A 385 7.79 0.45 -1.54
CA ALA A 385 8.46 1.49 -0.76
C ALA A 385 9.95 1.63 -1.11
N GLY A 386 10.34 1.18 -2.31
CA GLY A 386 11.69 1.37 -2.83
C GLY A 386 11.93 2.85 -2.99
N SER A 387 12.62 3.40 -1.99
CA SER A 387 12.90 4.81 -1.78
C SER A 387 11.69 5.63 -1.29
N SER A 388 11.72 6.02 0.00
CA SER A 388 10.89 7.14 0.47
C SER A 388 11.13 8.41 -0.34
N ASP A 389 12.32 8.56 -0.92
CA ASP A 389 12.68 9.68 -1.78
C ASP A 389 11.97 9.59 -3.15
N ALA A 390 11.67 8.37 -3.63
CA ALA A 390 10.90 8.12 -4.86
C ALA A 390 9.39 8.25 -4.64
N ASN A 391 8.89 8.02 -3.41
CA ASN A 391 7.50 8.33 -3.05
C ASN A 391 7.28 9.82 -2.74
N GLU A 392 8.29 10.54 -2.23
CA GLU A 392 8.26 12.02 -2.18
C GLU A 392 8.19 12.63 -3.58
N GLU A 393 8.84 12.02 -4.58
CA GLU A 393 8.66 12.40 -5.99
C GLU A 393 7.24 12.12 -6.53
N ARG A 394 6.57 11.07 -6.06
CA ARG A 394 5.19 10.74 -6.47
C ARG A 394 4.14 11.66 -5.85
N ASN A 395 4.41 12.22 -4.67
CA ASN A 395 3.58 13.22 -4.01
C ASN A 395 3.79 14.65 -4.54
N ARG A 396 4.73 14.87 -5.48
CA ARG A 396 4.71 16.06 -6.35
C ARG A 396 3.66 15.88 -7.45
N GLN A 397 2.40 15.80 -7.04
CA GLN A 397 1.27 16.09 -7.93
C GLN A 397 1.37 17.56 -8.37
N PHE A 398 1.78 17.75 -9.63
CA PHE A 398 1.61 18.94 -10.45
C PHE A 398 2.21 20.25 -9.91
N SER A 399 3.38 20.65 -10.40
CA SER A 399 3.63 22.08 -10.63
C SER A 399 3.39 22.38 -12.12
N VAL A 400 2.41 23.24 -12.39
CA VAL A 400 2.32 23.93 -13.67
C VAL A 400 3.33 25.06 -13.59
N GLU A 401 4.43 24.94 -14.33
CA GLU A 401 5.31 26.08 -14.59
C GLU A 401 4.97 26.64 -15.97
N GLU A 402 4.23 27.75 -15.98
CA GLU A 402 4.02 28.55 -17.18
C GLU A 402 5.25 29.43 -17.42
N PHE A 403 6.08 29.04 -18.38
CA PHE A 403 7.14 29.91 -18.88
C PHE A 403 6.61 30.76 -20.04
N SER A 404 6.30 32.02 -19.75
CA SER A 404 6.17 33.06 -20.76
C SER A 404 7.57 33.55 -21.15
N THR A 405 8.17 32.97 -22.18
CA THR A 405 9.33 33.59 -22.82
C THR A 405 8.87 34.55 -23.91
N SER A 406 9.47 35.73 -23.98
CA SER A 406 9.13 36.84 -24.88
C SER A 406 9.23 36.56 -26.39
N PHE A 407 9.57 35.34 -26.81
CA PHE A 407 9.88 35.00 -28.22
C PHE A 407 9.10 33.82 -28.83
N GLY A 408 7.98 33.39 -28.24
CA GLY A 408 6.94 32.68 -29.01
C GLY A 408 7.21 31.24 -29.47
N PHE A 409 8.10 30.48 -28.83
CA PHE A 409 8.24 29.04 -29.13
C PHE A 409 7.33 28.17 -28.24
N LYS A 410 6.74 27.11 -28.81
CA LYS A 410 6.02 26.06 -28.07
C LYS A 410 6.97 24.88 -27.80
N VAL A 411 7.23 24.59 -26.52
CA VAL A 411 7.95 23.37 -26.12
C VAL A 411 6.92 22.24 -25.93
N LYS A 412 7.10 21.12 -26.64
CA LYS A 412 6.27 19.92 -26.49
C LYS A 412 7.04 18.86 -25.70
N VAL A 413 6.71 18.68 -24.43
CA VAL A 413 7.24 17.60 -23.59
C VAL A 413 6.41 16.35 -23.83
N THR A 414 7.05 15.24 -24.23
CA THR A 414 6.38 13.94 -24.42
C THR A 414 6.92 12.95 -23.40
N TRP A 415 6.04 12.39 -22.57
CA TRP A 415 6.41 11.43 -21.53
C TRP A 415 6.65 10.05 -22.12
N LYS A 416 7.72 9.39 -21.67
CA LYS A 416 8.02 7.98 -22.01
C LYS A 416 7.56 7.10 -20.84
N LEU A 417 6.48 6.36 -21.02
CA LEU A 417 6.07 5.32 -20.07
C LEU A 417 6.95 4.07 -20.29
N SER A 418 7.57 3.57 -19.23
CA SER A 418 8.32 2.32 -19.23
C SER A 418 7.49 1.26 -18.49
N GLU A 419 6.90 0.31 -19.22
CA GLU A 419 6.25 -0.86 -18.64
C GLU A 419 7.30 -1.98 -18.45
N ARG A 420 7.35 -2.57 -17.26
CA ARG A 420 8.17 -3.75 -16.97
C ARG A 420 7.27 -4.97 -16.93
N VAL A 421 7.39 -5.85 -17.92
CA VAL A 421 6.64 -7.10 -18.01
C VAL A 421 7.24 -8.14 -17.06
N ASP A 422 6.43 -8.64 -16.13
CA ASP A 422 6.81 -9.65 -15.14
C ASP A 422 6.71 -11.07 -15.76
N MET A 423 7.85 -11.71 -16.03
CA MET A 423 7.95 -12.97 -16.80
C MET A 423 7.90 -14.26 -15.96
N ASN A 424 7.22 -14.27 -14.81
CA ASN A 424 7.01 -15.50 -14.03
C ASN A 424 5.80 -16.31 -14.54
N ARG A 425 5.98 -17.06 -15.64
CA ARG A 425 4.97 -17.94 -16.27
C ARG A 425 4.96 -19.40 -15.78
N GLY A 426 5.66 -19.74 -14.69
CA GLY A 426 5.95 -21.14 -14.34
C GLY A 426 5.26 -21.75 -13.11
N VAL A 427 4.52 -21.00 -12.30
CA VAL A 427 3.90 -21.53 -11.06
C VAL A 427 2.39 -21.57 -11.22
N GLY A 428 1.79 -22.74 -10.93
CA GLY A 428 0.41 -23.07 -11.26
C GLY A 428 -0.67 -22.08 -10.80
N TYR A 429 -1.85 -22.23 -11.39
CA TYR A 429 -3.03 -21.41 -11.12
C TYR A 429 -3.35 -21.34 -9.62
N THR A 430 -3.19 -20.15 -9.05
CA THR A 430 -3.65 -19.82 -7.70
C THR A 430 -4.98 -19.08 -7.83
N ILE A 431 -6.08 -19.75 -7.53
CA ILE A 431 -7.41 -19.11 -7.48
C ILE A 431 -7.44 -18.20 -6.25
N GLY A 432 -7.61 -16.89 -6.45
CA GLY A 432 -7.73 -15.90 -5.36
C GLY A 432 -6.76 -14.73 -5.44
N LEU A 433 -5.77 -14.74 -6.33
CA LEU A 433 -5.02 -13.53 -6.68
C LEU A 433 -5.81 -12.71 -7.70
N ASN A 434 -6.20 -11.49 -7.34
CA ASN A 434 -6.74 -10.51 -8.29
C ASN A 434 -5.59 -9.86 -9.08
N ARG A 435 -4.69 -10.67 -9.65
CA ARG A 435 -4.19 -10.29 -10.97
C ARG A 435 -5.43 -10.49 -11.84
N ARG A 436 -6.10 -9.39 -12.21
CA ARG A 436 -6.82 -9.39 -13.48
C ARG A 436 -5.76 -9.76 -14.51
N ASN A 437 -5.57 -11.06 -14.75
CA ASN A 437 -5.33 -11.49 -16.10
C ASN A 437 -6.62 -11.08 -16.79
N THR A 438 -6.66 -9.82 -17.24
CA THR A 438 -7.49 -9.42 -18.34
C THR A 438 -7.31 -10.57 -19.32
N ILE A 439 -8.37 -11.32 -19.56
CA ILE A 439 -8.40 -12.22 -20.71
C ILE A 439 -8.23 -11.24 -21.86
N ASN A 440 -6.98 -11.06 -22.28
CA ASN A 440 -6.64 -10.34 -23.49
C ASN A 440 -7.04 -11.30 -24.60
N GLY A 441 -8.35 -11.40 -24.84
CA GLY A 441 -8.81 -11.65 -26.18
C GLY A 441 -8.39 -10.42 -26.95
N THR A 442 -7.27 -10.52 -27.67
CA THR A 442 -7.02 -9.60 -28.78
C THR A 442 -8.18 -9.86 -29.74
N LYS A 443 -9.25 -9.07 -29.60
CA LYS A 443 -10.34 -9.02 -30.58
C LYS A 443 -9.72 -8.47 -31.85
N GLN A 444 -9.11 -9.36 -32.63
CA GLN A 444 -8.58 -9.02 -33.93
C GLN A 444 -9.75 -9.03 -34.91
N LEU A 445 -9.76 -8.03 -35.77
CA LEU A 445 -10.66 -8.03 -36.90
C LEU A 445 -10.15 -9.08 -37.89
N GLN A 446 -10.97 -10.08 -38.17
CA GLN A 446 -10.73 -11.06 -39.21
C GLN A 446 -11.19 -10.46 -40.54
N SER A 447 -10.23 -10.31 -41.45
CA SER A 447 -10.47 -9.98 -42.86
C SER A 447 -11.42 -11.02 -43.47
N THR A 448 -12.43 -10.53 -44.19
CA THR A 448 -13.40 -11.39 -44.88
C THR A 448 -13.12 -11.49 -46.38
N GLY A 449 -12.35 -10.56 -46.92
CA GLY A 449 -12.17 -10.33 -48.35
C GLY A 449 -13.41 -9.83 -49.06
N VAL A 450 -14.48 -9.46 -48.34
CA VAL A 450 -15.68 -8.84 -48.91
C VAL A 450 -15.47 -7.33 -48.93
N LEU A 451 -15.40 -6.74 -50.12
CA LEU A 451 -15.19 -5.30 -50.29
C LEU A 451 -16.47 -4.62 -50.72
N ILE A 452 -16.63 -3.37 -50.31
CA ILE A 452 -17.72 -2.51 -50.74
C ILE A 452 -17.41 -2.05 -52.15
N ASN A 453 -18.31 -2.30 -53.09
CA ASN A 453 -18.11 -1.90 -54.48
C ASN A 453 -19.40 -1.31 -55.05
N ASN A 454 -19.48 0.01 -55.00
CA ASN A 454 -20.56 0.76 -55.63
C ASN A 454 -20.07 2.03 -56.35
N GLY A 455 -18.75 2.24 -56.44
CA GLY A 455 -18.14 3.38 -57.12
C GLY A 455 -18.15 4.69 -56.33
N GLY A 456 -18.68 4.72 -55.10
CA GLY A 456 -18.82 5.97 -54.34
C GLY A 456 -19.00 5.87 -52.82
N GLY A 457 -19.01 4.66 -52.25
CA GLY A 457 -19.28 4.40 -50.84
C GLY A 457 -20.75 4.56 -50.45
N TYR A 458 -21.04 4.39 -49.16
CA TYR A 458 -22.36 4.48 -48.58
C TYR A 458 -22.40 5.45 -47.40
N ALA A 459 -23.44 6.27 -47.34
CA ALA A 459 -23.66 7.19 -46.24
C ALA A 459 -24.12 6.47 -44.96
N ILE A 460 -24.00 7.15 -43.82
CA ILE A 460 -24.65 6.78 -42.56
C ILE A 460 -26.15 6.60 -42.83
N GLY A 461 -26.76 5.56 -42.24
CA GLY A 461 -28.17 5.24 -42.45
C GLY A 461 -28.41 4.05 -43.39
N THR A 462 -27.38 3.61 -44.11
CA THR A 462 -27.50 2.54 -45.10
C THR A 462 -27.67 1.17 -44.45
N THR A 463 -28.55 0.33 -44.99
CA THR A 463 -28.79 -1.04 -44.51
C THR A 463 -28.38 -2.13 -45.49
N SER A 464 -28.18 -1.79 -46.77
CA SER A 464 -27.81 -2.73 -47.84
C SER A 464 -26.60 -2.22 -48.59
N PHE A 465 -25.60 -3.07 -48.73
CA PHE A 465 -24.32 -2.78 -49.37
C PHE A 465 -24.10 -3.71 -50.55
N THR A 466 -23.80 -3.15 -51.72
CA THR A 466 -23.25 -3.89 -52.85
C THR A 466 -21.79 -4.20 -52.56
N VAL A 467 -21.43 -5.46 -52.72
CA VAL A 467 -20.09 -5.95 -52.39
C VAL A 467 -19.53 -6.85 -53.47
N ASP A 468 -18.21 -6.95 -53.52
CA ASP A 468 -17.45 -7.86 -54.37
C ASP A 468 -16.28 -8.51 -53.60
N GLY A 469 -15.35 -9.13 -54.34
CA GLY A 469 -14.27 -9.93 -53.78
C GLY A 469 -14.75 -11.32 -53.37
N THR A 470 -14.65 -11.64 -52.08
CA THR A 470 -15.14 -12.91 -51.52
C THR A 470 -16.67 -12.95 -51.56
N ASN A 471 -17.24 -14.12 -51.85
CA ASN A 471 -18.68 -14.31 -51.84
C ASN A 471 -19.27 -14.03 -50.44
N ALA A 472 -20.13 -13.02 -50.33
CA ALA A 472 -20.67 -12.57 -49.05
C ALA A 472 -21.48 -13.64 -48.30
N THR A 473 -22.14 -14.57 -48.99
CA THR A 473 -22.87 -15.67 -48.32
C THR A 473 -21.93 -16.65 -47.64
N SER A 474 -20.69 -16.76 -48.12
CA SER A 474 -19.65 -17.60 -47.51
C SER A 474 -18.95 -16.92 -46.34
N ALA A 475 -18.76 -15.59 -46.41
CA ALA A 475 -18.14 -14.81 -45.35
C ALA A 475 -19.08 -14.56 -44.15
N PHE A 476 -20.38 -14.38 -44.41
CA PHE A 476 -21.39 -14.02 -43.41
C PHE A 476 -22.42 -15.15 -43.22
N GLY A 477 -21.95 -16.32 -42.78
CA GLY A 477 -22.81 -17.51 -42.62
C GLY A 477 -23.72 -17.52 -41.39
N THR A 478 -23.61 -16.54 -40.49
CA THR A 478 -24.36 -16.49 -39.21
C THR A 478 -25.27 -15.27 -39.15
N ASP A 479 -26.56 -15.47 -38.87
CA ASP A 479 -27.47 -14.36 -38.63
C ASP A 479 -27.11 -13.59 -37.36
N ASN A 480 -27.38 -12.29 -37.34
CA ASN A 480 -27.06 -11.40 -36.22
C ASN A 480 -25.55 -11.27 -35.90
N GLN A 481 -24.67 -11.64 -36.82
CA GLN A 481 -23.22 -11.48 -36.68
C GLN A 481 -22.82 -10.01 -36.86
N ALA A 482 -21.99 -9.47 -35.94
CA ALA A 482 -21.53 -8.08 -36.03
C ALA A 482 -20.47 -7.88 -37.12
N VAL A 483 -20.63 -6.82 -37.91
CA VAL A 483 -19.73 -6.45 -39.01
C VAL A 483 -19.06 -5.12 -38.70
N TYR A 484 -17.79 -5.02 -39.06
CA TYR A 484 -16.91 -3.89 -38.79
C TYR A 484 -16.23 -3.40 -40.06
N THR A 485 -15.74 -2.17 -40.07
CA THR A 485 -14.74 -1.74 -41.05
C THR A 485 -13.32 -1.95 -40.54
N ALA A 486 -12.31 -1.75 -41.40
CA ALA A 486 -10.90 -1.91 -41.06
C ALA A 486 -10.46 -1.10 -39.82
N ASN A 487 -11.09 0.06 -39.60
CA ASN A 487 -10.80 0.94 -38.47
C ASN A 487 -11.50 0.52 -37.15
N GLY A 488 -12.22 -0.61 -37.15
CA GLY A 488 -12.94 -1.12 -35.97
C GLY A 488 -14.29 -0.45 -35.71
N ASN A 489 -14.77 0.34 -36.67
CA ASN A 489 -16.10 0.94 -36.61
C ASN A 489 -17.17 -0.13 -36.88
N LYS A 490 -18.11 -0.31 -35.95
CA LYS A 490 -19.19 -1.30 -36.10
C LYS A 490 -20.27 -0.76 -37.03
N LEU A 491 -20.52 -1.46 -38.14
CA LEU A 491 -21.57 -1.09 -39.09
C LEU A 491 -22.95 -1.55 -38.64
N GLY A 492 -23.06 -2.78 -38.12
CA GLY A 492 -24.34 -3.35 -37.70
C GLY A 492 -24.25 -4.85 -37.46
N HIS A 493 -25.39 -5.52 -37.52
CA HIS A 493 -25.47 -6.99 -37.48
C HIS A 493 -26.07 -7.52 -38.78
N ILE A 494 -25.51 -8.60 -39.32
CA ILE A 494 -26.00 -9.27 -40.52
C ILE A 494 -27.47 -9.68 -40.39
N HIS A 495 -28.23 -9.46 -41.46
CA HIS A 495 -29.54 -10.03 -41.71
C HIS A 495 -29.41 -11.16 -42.72
N LEU A 496 -29.14 -12.39 -42.25
CA LEU A 496 -28.70 -13.51 -43.10
C LEU A 496 -29.69 -13.82 -44.22
N ALA A 497 -31.00 -13.73 -43.94
CA ALA A 497 -32.05 -14.00 -44.91
C ALA A 497 -32.04 -13.06 -46.14
N SER A 498 -31.32 -11.95 -46.06
CA SER A 498 -31.20 -10.97 -47.15
C SER A 498 -29.77 -10.82 -47.67
N VAL A 499 -28.81 -11.63 -47.19
CA VAL A 499 -27.45 -11.66 -47.76
C VAL A 499 -27.48 -12.48 -49.05
N ALA A 500 -26.96 -11.89 -50.12
CA ALA A 500 -26.73 -12.53 -51.41
C ALA A 500 -25.24 -12.50 -51.76
N SER A 501 -24.81 -13.17 -52.84
CA SER A 501 -23.38 -13.30 -53.15
C SER A 501 -22.64 -11.98 -53.34
N THR A 502 -23.35 -10.94 -53.79
CA THR A 502 -22.85 -9.59 -54.07
C THR A 502 -23.59 -8.52 -53.26
N THR A 503 -24.29 -8.91 -52.19
CA THR A 503 -25.07 -7.96 -51.37
C THR A 503 -25.05 -8.36 -49.90
N VAL A 504 -24.64 -7.43 -49.05
CA VAL A 504 -24.68 -7.57 -47.59
C VAL A 504 -25.78 -6.69 -47.03
N VAL A 505 -26.69 -7.27 -46.25
CA VAL A 505 -27.76 -6.52 -45.57
C VAL A 505 -27.56 -6.62 -44.07
N ILE A 506 -27.62 -5.48 -43.39
CA ILE A 506 -27.58 -5.38 -41.93
C ILE A 506 -28.95 -5.00 -41.36
N LYS A 507 -29.26 -5.50 -40.17
CA LYS A 507 -30.57 -5.34 -39.49
C LYS A 507 -30.88 -3.91 -39.05
N SER A 508 -29.87 -3.06 -38.94
CA SER A 508 -29.98 -1.67 -38.49
C SER A 508 -29.21 -0.77 -39.42
N ALA A 509 -29.70 0.46 -39.61
CA ALA A 509 -28.98 1.52 -40.31
C ALA A 509 -27.53 1.64 -39.83
N SER A 510 -26.58 1.72 -40.75
CA SER A 510 -25.17 1.93 -40.42
C SER A 510 -24.98 3.25 -39.67
N VAL A 511 -24.16 3.23 -38.62
CA VAL A 511 -23.82 4.42 -37.83
C VAL A 511 -22.54 5.11 -38.32
N HIS A 512 -21.87 4.52 -39.31
CA HIS A 512 -20.68 5.06 -39.94
C HIS A 512 -20.85 5.07 -41.46
N LYS A 513 -20.21 6.05 -42.11
CA LYS A 513 -20.01 6.02 -43.56
C LYS A 513 -19.09 4.84 -43.90
N VAL A 514 -19.26 4.30 -45.08
CA VAL A 514 -18.44 3.21 -45.61
C VAL A 514 -17.89 3.69 -46.94
N ASP A 515 -16.58 3.71 -47.10
CA ASP A 515 -15.96 4.20 -48.34
C ASP A 515 -15.97 3.08 -49.42
N ASP A 516 -15.85 3.45 -50.70
CA ASP A 516 -15.70 2.47 -51.79
C ASP A 516 -14.37 1.71 -51.64
N ASP A 517 -14.35 0.45 -52.08
CA ASP A 517 -13.26 -0.52 -51.86
C ASP A 517 -12.93 -0.79 -50.37
N GLU A 518 -13.77 -0.37 -49.42
CA GLU A 518 -13.55 -0.65 -48.01
C GLU A 518 -13.92 -2.11 -47.69
N GLU A 519 -12.97 -2.86 -47.14
CA GLU A 519 -13.20 -4.25 -46.73
C GLU A 519 -14.04 -4.32 -45.44
N LEU A 520 -14.95 -5.30 -45.41
CA LEU A 520 -15.73 -5.65 -44.24
C LEU A 520 -15.00 -6.69 -43.38
N PHE A 521 -15.08 -6.52 -42.07
CA PHE A 521 -14.40 -7.37 -41.09
C PHE A 521 -15.39 -8.01 -40.14
N LEU A 522 -15.01 -9.19 -39.65
CA LEU A 522 -15.65 -9.86 -38.53
C LEU A 522 -14.77 -9.75 -37.30
N LEU A 523 -15.34 -9.86 -36.12
CA LEU A 523 -14.55 -10.16 -34.93
C LEU A 523 -14.06 -11.61 -35.04
N SER A 524 -12.74 -11.83 -34.98
CA SER A 524 -12.21 -13.19 -35.00
C SER A 524 -12.78 -13.97 -33.81
N SER A 525 -13.43 -15.10 -34.08
CA SER A 525 -13.78 -16.08 -33.04
C SER A 525 -12.55 -16.81 -32.52
N ALA A 526 -11.44 -16.76 -33.26
CA ALA A 526 -10.15 -17.25 -32.81
C ALA A 526 -9.78 -16.56 -31.48
N SER A 527 -9.76 -17.37 -30.41
CA SER A 527 -9.41 -17.05 -29.02
C SER A 527 -10.50 -16.53 -28.08
N PHE A 528 -11.74 -17.06 -28.15
CA PHE A 528 -12.43 -17.31 -26.88
C PHE A 528 -11.72 -18.47 -26.17
N ALA A 529 -11.22 -18.23 -24.95
CA ALA A 529 -10.58 -19.26 -24.12
C ALA A 529 -11.50 -20.48 -23.84
N GLU A 530 -12.79 -20.33 -24.10
CA GLU A 530 -13.84 -21.34 -24.00
C GLU A 530 -13.77 -22.39 -25.11
N GLU A 531 -13.32 -22.04 -26.33
CA GLU A 531 -13.26 -23.00 -27.45
C GLU A 531 -11.98 -23.85 -27.44
N LEU A 532 -10.87 -23.32 -26.91
CA LEU A 532 -9.61 -24.06 -26.75
C LEU A 532 -9.64 -25.07 -25.59
N ASN A 533 -10.65 -25.01 -24.73
CA ASN A 533 -10.84 -25.91 -23.61
C ASN A 533 -12.22 -26.58 -23.70
N SER A 534 -12.37 -27.56 -24.60
CA SER A 534 -13.59 -28.37 -24.74
C SER A 534 -14.01 -29.11 -23.45
N HIS A 535 -13.19 -29.05 -22.40
CA HIS A 535 -13.40 -29.63 -21.08
C HIS A 535 -14.06 -28.66 -20.09
N LEU A 536 -14.14 -27.36 -20.40
CA LEU A 536 -14.71 -26.34 -19.53
C LEU A 536 -16.01 -25.79 -20.11
N LYS A 537 -17.09 -26.58 -20.06
CA LYS A 537 -18.45 -26.05 -20.22
C LYS A 537 -18.82 -25.26 -18.96
N ILE A 538 -18.57 -23.95 -18.96
CA ILE A 538 -19.27 -23.07 -18.02
C ILE A 538 -20.71 -22.98 -18.55
N GLY A 539 -21.61 -23.75 -17.95
CA GLY A 539 -23.03 -23.64 -18.26
C GLY A 539 -23.46 -22.19 -18.03
N SER A 540 -23.84 -21.50 -19.10
CA SER A 540 -24.59 -20.26 -18.99
C SER A 540 -25.85 -20.58 -18.20
N VAL A 541 -25.88 -20.21 -16.91
CA VAL A 541 -27.09 -20.25 -16.12
C VAL A 541 -28.05 -19.30 -16.81
N HIS A 542 -29.03 -19.85 -17.51
CA HIS A 542 -30.23 -19.12 -17.91
C HIS A 542 -30.89 -18.65 -16.61
N SER A 543 -30.62 -17.40 -16.25
CA SER A 543 -31.33 -16.72 -15.18
C SER A 543 -32.77 -16.48 -15.64
N TYR A 544 -33.67 -17.40 -15.30
CA TYR A 544 -35.08 -17.09 -15.23
C TYR A 544 -35.24 -16.01 -14.16
N PHE A 545 -35.52 -14.79 -14.58
CA PHE A 545 -36.02 -13.73 -13.70
C PHE A 545 -37.32 -14.23 -13.07
N LEU A 546 -37.24 -14.82 -11.88
CA LEU A 546 -38.40 -15.02 -11.03
C LEU A 546 -38.76 -13.66 -10.44
N GLY A 547 -39.72 -13.01 -11.11
CA GLY A 547 -40.42 -11.87 -10.57
C GLY A 547 -41.19 -12.29 -9.33
N ASN A 548 -40.68 -11.93 -8.15
CA ASN A 548 -41.50 -11.77 -6.96
C ASN A 548 -41.00 -10.53 -6.22
N ARG A 549 -41.48 -9.39 -6.70
CA ARG A 549 -41.55 -8.15 -5.95
C ARG A 549 -42.70 -8.29 -4.96
N ARG A 550 -42.44 -8.28 -3.65
CA ARG A 550 -43.45 -7.93 -2.64
C ARG A 550 -42.82 -7.65 -1.27
N GLY A 551 -43.27 -6.54 -0.67
CA GLY A 551 -43.19 -6.22 0.75
C GLY A 551 -41.92 -5.52 1.18
#